data_AF-A0A2E5M9F8-F1
#
_entry.id   AF-A0A2E5M9F8-F1
#
_cell.length_a   1.000
_cell.length_b   1.000
_cell.length_c   1.000
_cell.angle_alpha   90.00
_cell.angle_beta   90.00
_cell.angle_gamma   90.00
#
_symmetry.space_group_name_H-M   'P 1'
#
loop_
_entity.id
_entity.type
_entity.pdbx_description
1 polymer ?
#
loop_
_entity_poly.entity_id
_entity_poly.type
_entity_poly.pdbx_seq_one_letter_code
_entity_poly.pdbx_strand_id
1 'polypeptide(L)'
;MQTTSLALLLGIASQSLAQHHQSVTTSIAAVEEEFANILLNADPMQLTEMGLTVGVRFTFTHNGHSHTATLVEEYGDVKRGEWLGRLWEDRVELAISFGNACPELDCEVGDAITITLASSGEDADRQ
;
A
#
# COMPACT_ATOMS: atom_id res chain seq x y z
N MET A 1 53.50 -17.82 -35.80
CA MET A 1 53.53 -17.47 -34.36
C MET A 1 52.32 -16.61 -34.07
N GLN A 2 51.67 -16.88 -32.94
CA GLN A 2 50.29 -16.51 -32.59
C GLN A 2 50.16 -15.02 -32.28
N THR A 3 49.11 -14.37 -32.78
CA THR A 3 48.63 -13.07 -32.30
C THR A 3 47.36 -13.29 -31.48
N THR A 4 47.50 -13.27 -30.16
CA THR A 4 46.41 -13.35 -29.19
C THR A 4 45.72 -11.99 -29.08
N SER A 5 44.50 -11.87 -29.64
CA SER A 5 43.59 -10.75 -29.36
C SER A 5 42.89 -11.00 -28.02
N LEU A 6 43.17 -10.13 -27.06
CA LEU A 6 42.50 -10.10 -25.75
C LEU A 6 41.20 -9.30 -25.90
N ALA A 7 40.06 -9.99 -26.00
CA ALA A 7 38.74 -9.36 -25.97
C ALA A 7 38.32 -9.14 -24.50
N LEU A 8 38.38 -7.89 -24.05
CA LEU A 8 37.89 -7.47 -22.74
C LEU A 8 36.35 -7.38 -22.79
N LEU A 9 35.67 -8.43 -22.36
CA LEU A 9 34.22 -8.43 -22.17
C LEU A 9 33.88 -7.60 -20.92
N LEU A 10 33.37 -6.38 -21.12
CA LEU A 10 32.67 -5.64 -20.07
C LEU A 10 31.38 -6.38 -19.72
N GLY A 11 31.38 -7.07 -18.58
CA GLY A 11 30.15 -7.58 -17.97
C GLY A 11 29.34 -6.41 -17.42
N ILE A 12 28.25 -6.07 -18.09
CA ILE A 12 27.24 -5.16 -17.56
C ILE A 12 26.50 -5.93 -16.45
N ALA A 13 26.86 -5.67 -15.19
CA ALA A 13 26.12 -6.19 -14.05
C ALA A 13 24.74 -5.51 -14.02
N SER A 14 23.71 -6.21 -14.48
CA SER A 14 22.31 -5.82 -14.26
C SER A 14 22.02 -5.91 -12.76
N GLN A 15 22.17 -4.80 -12.04
CA GLN A 15 21.68 -4.70 -10.67
C GLN A 15 20.16 -4.59 -10.74
N SER A 16 19.47 -5.68 -10.41
CA SER A 16 18.03 -5.66 -10.14
C SER A 16 17.80 -4.76 -8.93
N LEU A 17 17.16 -3.60 -9.11
CA LEU A 17 16.66 -2.84 -7.96
C LEU A 17 15.65 -3.74 -7.24
N ALA A 18 16.00 -4.16 -6.02
CA ALA A 18 15.04 -4.80 -5.13
C ALA A 18 14.02 -3.72 -4.73
N GLN A 19 12.78 -3.87 -5.18
CA GLN A 19 11.67 -3.05 -4.71
C GLN A 19 11.55 -3.24 -3.20
N HIS A 20 11.81 -2.19 -2.42
CA HIS A 20 11.79 -2.28 -0.96
C HIS A 20 10.35 -2.11 -0.48
N HIS A 21 9.66 -3.20 -0.18
CA HIS A 21 8.31 -3.11 0.37
C HIS A 21 8.38 -2.80 1.86
N GLN A 22 7.68 -1.74 2.28
CA GLN A 22 7.42 -1.48 3.69
C GLN A 22 6.03 -1.98 4.02
N SER A 23 5.89 -2.70 5.13
CA SER A 23 4.62 -3.26 5.56
C SER A 23 4.40 -3.11 7.05
N VAL A 24 3.15 -2.90 7.45
CA VAL A 24 2.71 -2.92 8.84
C VAL A 24 1.48 -3.80 8.96
N THR A 25 1.45 -4.65 9.99
CA THR A 25 0.28 -5.44 10.35
C THR A 25 -0.41 -4.80 11.54
N THR A 26 -1.72 -4.62 11.43
CA THR A 26 -2.61 -4.05 12.44
C THR A 26 -3.85 -4.94 12.56
N SER A 27 -4.83 -4.52 13.36
CA SER A 27 -6.14 -5.18 13.48
C SER A 27 -7.30 -4.23 13.18
N ILE A 28 -8.44 -4.79 12.82
CA ILE A 28 -9.70 -4.05 12.76
C ILE A 28 -10.10 -3.66 14.19
N ALA A 29 -10.23 -2.36 14.43
CA ALA A 29 -10.64 -1.77 15.69
C ALA A 29 -12.16 -1.74 15.83
N ALA A 30 -12.84 -1.33 14.77
CA ALA A 30 -14.28 -1.17 14.71
C ALA A 30 -14.78 -1.17 13.26
N VAL A 31 -16.09 -1.34 13.09
CA VAL A 31 -16.80 -1.17 11.82
C VAL A 31 -17.85 -0.09 12.03
N GLU A 32 -17.85 0.95 11.20
CA GLU A 32 -18.82 2.05 11.31
C GLU A 32 -20.25 1.56 11.00
N GLU A 33 -21.23 1.96 11.81
CA GLU A 33 -22.60 1.43 11.69
C GLU A 33 -23.32 1.82 10.39
N GLU A 34 -23.10 3.04 9.89
CA GLU A 34 -23.87 3.59 8.78
C GLU A 34 -23.43 3.07 7.41
N PHE A 35 -22.12 2.95 7.19
CA PHE A 35 -21.53 2.61 5.88
C PHE A 35 -20.62 1.38 5.92
N ALA A 36 -20.48 0.74 7.08
CA ALA A 36 -19.60 -0.42 7.28
C ALA A 36 -18.14 -0.19 6.82
N ASN A 37 -17.66 1.04 7.00
CA ASN A 37 -16.24 1.38 6.87
C ASN A 37 -15.44 0.70 7.98
N ILE A 38 -14.19 0.35 7.68
CA ILE A 38 -13.32 -0.39 8.58
C ILE A 38 -12.37 0.59 9.25
N LEU A 39 -12.40 0.67 10.58
CA LEU A 39 -11.44 1.44 11.36
C LEU A 39 -10.33 0.51 11.86
N LEU A 40 -9.07 0.92 11.73
CA LEU A 40 -7.90 0.11 12.09
C LEU A 40 -7.21 0.63 13.36
N ASN A 41 -6.60 -0.27 14.13
CA ASN A 41 -5.69 0.05 15.25
C ASN A 41 -4.29 0.47 14.75
N ALA A 42 -4.21 1.16 13.62
CA ALA A 42 -2.95 1.62 13.03
C ALA A 42 -2.66 3.06 13.46
N ASP A 43 -1.38 3.41 13.58
CA ASP A 43 -0.93 4.77 13.82
C ASP A 43 -0.86 5.54 12.47
N PRO A 44 -1.66 6.59 12.26
CA PRO A 44 -1.59 7.41 11.05
C PRO A 44 -0.20 8.01 10.80
N MET A 45 0.54 8.37 11.86
CA MET A 45 1.89 8.91 11.74
C MET A 45 2.85 7.87 11.19
N GLN A 46 2.79 6.64 11.72
CA GLN A 46 3.62 5.54 11.22
C GLN A 46 3.37 5.26 9.73
N LEU A 47 2.10 5.25 9.31
CA LEU A 47 1.74 5.05 7.90
C LEU A 47 2.27 6.19 7.02
N THR A 48 2.19 7.43 7.52
CA THR A 48 2.73 8.60 6.83
C THR A 48 4.25 8.52 6.71
N GLU A 49 4.97 8.10 7.76
CA GLU A 49 6.42 7.88 7.75
C GLU A 49 6.84 6.75 6.79
N MET A 50 5.95 5.77 6.56
CA MET A 50 6.12 4.75 5.51
C MET A 50 5.90 5.29 4.09
N GLY A 51 5.53 6.57 3.95
CA GLY A 51 5.26 7.22 2.67
C GLY A 51 3.81 7.17 2.22
N LEU A 52 2.87 6.75 3.08
CA LEU A 52 1.44 6.77 2.75
C LEU A 52 0.89 8.19 2.83
N THR A 53 0.86 8.87 1.69
CA THR A 53 0.32 10.23 1.54
C THR A 53 -0.82 10.26 0.51
N VAL A 54 -1.60 11.34 0.49
CA VAL A 54 -2.77 11.45 -0.41
C VAL A 54 -2.35 11.24 -1.86
N GLY A 55 -3.11 10.42 -2.59
CA GLY A 55 -2.83 10.00 -3.97
C GLY A 55 -1.95 8.75 -4.09
N VAL A 56 -1.30 8.31 -3.01
CA VAL A 56 -0.48 7.08 -3.02
C VAL A 56 -1.39 5.86 -3.05
N ARG A 57 -1.07 4.93 -3.98
CA ARG A 57 -1.65 3.59 -3.99
C ARG A 57 -0.92 2.69 -3.02
N PHE A 58 -1.67 1.92 -2.25
CA PHE A 58 -1.14 0.91 -1.35
C PHE A 58 -1.92 -0.38 -1.48
N THR A 59 -1.32 -1.47 -1.03
CA THR A 59 -2.01 -2.76 -0.94
C THR A 59 -2.35 -3.03 0.51
N PHE A 60 -3.53 -3.56 0.79
CA PHE A 60 -3.83 -4.16 2.08
C PHE A 60 -4.22 -5.62 1.89
N THR A 61 -3.89 -6.47 2.87
CA THR A 61 -4.18 -7.90 2.84
C THR A 61 -5.01 -8.30 4.06
N HIS A 62 -6.10 -9.02 3.82
CA HIS A 62 -6.98 -9.61 4.81
C HIS A 62 -7.20 -11.09 4.44
N ASN A 63 -7.05 -12.00 5.41
CA ASN A 63 -7.23 -13.44 5.20
C ASN A 63 -6.51 -14.01 3.94
N GLY A 64 -5.33 -13.48 3.62
CA GLY A 64 -4.51 -13.89 2.47
C GLY A 64 -4.94 -13.29 1.12
N HIS A 65 -6.01 -12.50 1.07
CA HIS A 65 -6.46 -11.79 -0.12
C HIS A 65 -5.96 -10.35 -0.11
N SER A 66 -5.34 -9.92 -1.20
CA SER A 66 -4.78 -8.58 -1.35
C SER A 66 -5.70 -7.69 -2.19
N HIS A 67 -5.86 -6.46 -1.74
CA HIS A 67 -6.67 -5.42 -2.37
C HIS A 67 -5.83 -4.16 -2.54
N THR A 68 -6.05 -3.42 -3.62
CA THR A 68 -5.37 -2.14 -3.87
C THR A 68 -6.30 -0.98 -3.54
N ALA A 69 -5.84 -0.08 -2.68
CA ALA A 69 -6.53 1.14 -2.30
C ALA A 69 -5.70 2.37 -2.67
N THR A 70 -6.35 3.53 -2.74
CA THR A 70 -5.67 4.83 -2.86
C THR A 70 -5.93 5.63 -1.58
N LEU A 71 -4.90 6.28 -1.02
CA LEU A 71 -5.13 7.21 0.07
C LEU A 71 -5.78 8.49 -0.48
N VAL A 72 -6.88 8.93 0.10
CA VAL A 72 -7.68 10.06 -0.38
C VAL A 72 -8.11 11.00 0.75
N GLU A 73 -8.59 12.19 0.41
CA GLU A 73 -9.21 13.09 1.38
C GLU A 73 -10.72 12.84 1.46
N GLU A 74 -11.34 12.61 0.30
CA GLU A 74 -12.78 12.41 0.14
C GLU A 74 -13.11 11.14 -0.65
N TYR A 75 -14.29 10.56 -0.39
CA TYR A 75 -14.78 9.37 -1.09
C TYR A 75 -14.91 9.55 -2.61
N GLY A 76 -15.06 10.80 -3.07
CA GLY A 76 -15.19 11.16 -4.48
C GLY A 76 -13.86 11.24 -5.24
N ASP A 77 -12.72 11.12 -4.55
CA ASP A 77 -11.39 11.22 -5.17
C ASP A 77 -11.02 9.97 -5.98
N VAL A 78 -11.73 8.86 -5.75
CA VAL A 78 -11.65 7.62 -6.52
C VAL A 78 -13.00 7.30 -7.16
N LYS A 79 -13.01 6.39 -8.14
CA LYS A 79 -14.26 6.00 -8.78
C LYS A 79 -15.14 5.25 -7.80
N ARG A 80 -16.46 5.37 -7.99
CA ARG A 80 -17.44 4.55 -7.27
C ARG A 80 -17.10 3.07 -7.38
N GLY A 81 -17.08 2.39 -6.23
CA GLY A 81 -16.73 0.97 -6.11
C GLY A 81 -15.22 0.70 -5.94
N GLU A 82 -14.36 1.72 -6.04
CA GLU A 82 -12.92 1.54 -5.77
C GLU A 82 -12.63 1.61 -4.25
N TRP A 83 -11.63 0.85 -3.84
CA TRP A 83 -11.09 0.86 -2.49
C TRP A 83 -10.30 2.13 -2.22
N LEU A 84 -10.45 2.66 -1.01
CA LEU A 84 -9.74 3.85 -0.55
C LEU A 84 -9.33 3.72 0.92
N GLY A 85 -8.28 4.46 1.27
CA GLY A 85 -7.86 4.66 2.66
C GLY A 85 -7.94 6.14 3.04
N ARG A 86 -8.23 6.42 4.30
CA ARG A 86 -8.23 7.79 4.85
C ARG A 86 -7.49 7.82 6.17
N LEU A 87 -6.73 8.89 6.37
CA LEU A 87 -6.03 9.18 7.61
C LEU A 87 -6.64 10.44 8.23
N TRP A 88 -7.00 10.37 9.50
CA TRP A 88 -7.34 11.50 10.35
C TRP A 88 -6.42 11.53 11.57
N GLU A 89 -6.53 12.57 12.40
CA GLU A 89 -5.61 12.84 13.53
C GLU A 89 -5.31 11.61 14.40
N ASP A 90 -6.29 10.74 14.64
CA ASP A 90 -6.15 9.53 15.47
C ASP A 90 -6.70 8.26 14.80
N ARG A 91 -7.05 8.31 13.51
CA ARG A 91 -7.87 7.27 12.87
C ARG A 91 -7.37 6.89 11.49
N VAL A 92 -7.30 5.58 11.25
CA VAL A 92 -7.04 4.97 9.94
C VAL A 92 -8.28 4.23 9.50
N GLU A 93 -8.78 4.55 8.31
CA GLU A 93 -9.99 3.95 7.74
C GLU A 93 -9.70 3.29 6.39
N LEU A 94 -10.33 2.14 6.16
CA LEU A 94 -10.49 1.53 4.85
C LEU A 94 -11.98 1.55 4.45
N ALA A 95 -12.26 1.96 3.23
CA ALA A 95 -13.60 2.06 2.70
C ALA A 95 -13.69 1.69 1.21
N ILE A 96 -14.91 1.52 0.72
CA ILE A 96 -15.22 1.45 -0.71
C ILE A 96 -16.02 2.70 -1.06
N SER A 97 -15.61 3.43 -2.10
CA SER A 97 -16.35 4.62 -2.55
C SER A 97 -17.81 4.27 -2.89
N PHE A 98 -18.76 4.82 -2.12
CA PHE A 98 -20.19 4.53 -2.19
C PHE A 98 -20.54 3.03 -2.12
N GLY A 99 -19.82 2.27 -1.29
CA GLY A 99 -20.06 0.87 -0.98
C GLY A 99 -19.81 0.55 0.50
N ASN A 100 -19.85 -0.73 0.84
CA ASN A 100 -19.68 -1.22 2.21
C ASN A 100 -18.42 -2.09 2.29
N ALA A 101 -17.40 -1.65 3.03
CA ALA A 101 -16.09 -2.31 3.04
C ALA A 101 -16.07 -3.63 3.82
N CYS A 102 -16.57 -3.64 5.05
CA CYS A 102 -16.52 -4.85 5.88
C CYS A 102 -17.29 -6.04 5.28
N PRO A 103 -18.52 -5.87 4.73
CA PRO A 103 -19.24 -6.96 4.06
C PRO A 103 -18.52 -7.50 2.82
N GLU A 104 -17.77 -6.67 2.09
CA GLU A 104 -16.99 -7.12 0.92
C GLU A 104 -15.82 -8.03 1.34
N LEU A 105 -15.24 -7.81 2.52
CA LEU A 105 -14.15 -8.63 3.06
C LEU A 105 -14.63 -9.78 3.95
N ASP A 106 -15.92 -9.85 4.28
CA ASP A 106 -16.45 -10.70 5.36
C ASP A 106 -15.65 -10.51 6.67
N CYS A 107 -15.51 -9.24 7.08
CA CYS A 107 -14.59 -8.83 8.14
C CYS A 107 -15.19 -8.94 9.55
N GLU A 108 -14.33 -9.16 10.55
CA GLU A 108 -14.69 -9.10 11.96
C GLU A 108 -13.74 -8.17 12.76
N VAL A 109 -14.24 -7.60 13.86
CA VAL A 109 -13.41 -6.82 14.78
C VAL A 109 -12.33 -7.71 15.38
N GLY A 110 -11.08 -7.25 15.32
CA GLY A 110 -9.90 -8.00 15.74
C GLY A 110 -9.15 -8.71 14.60
N ASP A 111 -9.75 -8.80 13.40
CA ASP A 111 -9.08 -9.40 12.24
C ASP A 111 -7.80 -8.66 11.87
N ALA A 112 -6.80 -9.41 11.43
CA ALA A 112 -5.52 -8.84 11.02
C ALA A 112 -5.61 -8.23 9.61
N ILE A 113 -5.05 -7.02 9.47
CA ILE A 113 -4.86 -6.32 8.19
C ILE A 113 -3.38 -6.02 8.04
N THR A 114 -2.79 -6.39 6.90
CA THR A 114 -1.41 -6.00 6.56
C THR A 114 -1.42 -4.97 5.45
N ILE A 115 -0.98 -3.74 5.75
CA ILE A 115 -0.80 -2.66 4.79
C ILE A 115 0.62 -2.76 4.24
N THR A 116 0.76 -2.68 2.92
CA THR A 116 2.03 -2.74 2.20
C THR A 116 2.13 -1.57 1.22
N LEU A 117 3.21 -0.81 1.33
CA LEU A 117 3.59 0.20 0.36
C LEU A 117 4.73 -0.33 -0.48
N ALA A 118 4.57 -0.22 -1.80
CA ALA A 118 5.69 -0.38 -2.70
C ALA A 118 6.53 0.89 -2.62
N SER A 119 7.80 0.81 -2.20
CA SER A 119 8.69 1.96 -2.32
C SER A 119 8.73 2.38 -3.79
N SER A 120 8.44 3.64 -4.10
CA SER A 120 8.97 4.23 -5.33
C SER A 120 10.49 4.20 -5.21
N GLY A 121 11.17 3.56 -6.16
CA GLY A 121 12.62 3.66 -6.27
C GLY A 121 13.00 5.08 -6.67
N GLU A 122 13.05 5.99 -5.70
CA GLU A 122 13.38 7.39 -5.92
C GLU A 122 14.91 7.56 -5.96
N ASP A 123 15.50 7.03 -7.03
CA ASP A 123 16.84 7.39 -7.54
C ASP A 123 16.90 7.28 -9.08
N ALA A 124 15.75 7.27 -9.76
CA ALA A 124 15.68 7.12 -11.21
C ALA A 124 15.68 8.45 -12.00
N ASP A 125 15.71 9.62 -11.34
CA ASP A 125 15.58 10.90 -12.06
C ASP A 125 16.43 12.07 -11.50
N ARG A 126 17.55 11.74 -10.84
CA ARG A 126 18.64 12.71 -10.63
C ARG A 126 19.94 12.18 -11.22
N GLN A 127 20.11 12.36 -12.53
CA GLN A 127 21.39 12.58 -13.19
C GLN A 127 21.20 13.10 -14.62
#